data_AF-A0A223V5T4-F1
#
_entry.id   AF-A0A223V5T4-F1
#
_cell.length_a   1.000
_cell.length_b   1.000
_cell.length_c   1.000
_cell.angle_alpha   90.00
_cell.angle_beta   90.00
_cell.angle_gamma   90.00
#
_symmetry.space_group_name_H-M   'P 1'
#
loop_
_entity.id
_entity.type
_entity.pdbx_description
1 polymer ?
#
loop_
_entity_poly.entity_id
_entity_poly.type
_entity_poly.pdbx_seq_one_letter_code
_entity_poly.pdbx_strand_id
1 'polypeptide(L)'
;MEFFFDENFDNNIPDALNLIEKLEGKHSVSPTRRIFKPGIKDPNLIPKISKKKGVLVTFDRKALKAHIKLLKRHKVSVFALSFGSEKYSEKVHLILKSWKLIKEKVELHENLKQRPYFYKVSNNGLKEWK
;
A
#
# COMPACT_ATOMS: atom_id res chain seq x y z
N MET A 1 -11.61 -0.30 -4.39
CA MET A 1 -10.61 0.56 -3.68
C MET A 1 -9.38 0.70 -4.55
N GLU A 2 -8.72 1.85 -4.58
CA GLU A 2 -7.44 2.03 -5.29
C GLU A 2 -6.25 1.80 -4.33
N PHE A 3 -5.34 0.91 -4.71
CA PHE A 3 -4.05 0.68 -4.06
C PHE A 3 -2.94 1.32 -4.88
N PHE A 4 -2.12 2.12 -4.21
CA PHE A 4 -0.98 2.79 -4.80
C PHE A 4 0.31 2.22 -4.26
N PHE A 5 1.07 1.56 -5.11
CA PHE A 5 2.39 1.05 -4.77
C PHE A 5 3.42 2.17 -4.93
N ASP A 6 4.25 2.41 -3.91
CA ASP A 6 5.29 3.43 -3.97
C ASP A 6 6.26 3.20 -5.15
N GLU A 7 7.07 4.20 -5.47
CA GLU A 7 7.96 4.13 -6.64
C GLU A 7 9.14 3.16 -6.48
N ASN A 8 9.37 2.63 -5.26
CA ASN A 8 10.42 1.66 -4.98
C ASN A 8 10.04 0.23 -5.37
N PHE A 9 8.79 -0.01 -5.79
CA PHE A 9 8.38 -1.28 -6.39
C PHE A 9 8.66 -1.29 -7.89
N ASP A 10 9.10 -2.45 -8.40
CA ASP A 10 8.99 -2.71 -9.83
C ASP A 10 7.52 -2.70 -10.23
N ASN A 11 7.21 -2.07 -11.37
CA ASN A 11 5.83 -1.99 -11.88
C ASN A 11 5.17 -3.34 -12.14
N ASN A 12 5.95 -4.38 -12.43
CA ASN A 12 5.42 -5.70 -12.71
C ASN A 12 4.64 -6.27 -11.52
N ILE A 13 4.97 -5.87 -10.28
CA ILE A 13 4.22 -6.29 -9.09
C ILE A 13 2.80 -5.72 -9.07
N PRO A 14 2.59 -4.39 -9.03
CA PRO A 14 1.25 -3.83 -9.07
C PRO A 14 0.51 -4.19 -10.36
N ASP A 15 1.20 -4.40 -11.48
CA ASP A 15 0.56 -4.86 -12.73
C ASP A 15 0.02 -6.28 -12.62
N ALA A 16 0.80 -7.22 -12.08
CA ALA A 16 0.36 -8.58 -11.84
C ALA A 16 -0.81 -8.63 -10.85
N LEU A 17 -0.73 -7.88 -9.74
CA LEU A 17 -1.84 -7.79 -8.79
C LEU A 17 -3.09 -7.16 -9.41
N ASN A 18 -2.94 -6.13 -10.24
CA ASN A 18 -4.07 -5.51 -10.93
C ASN A 18 -4.71 -6.48 -11.93
N LEU A 19 -3.93 -7.35 -12.58
CA LEU A 19 -4.47 -8.40 -13.43
C LEU A 19 -5.29 -9.41 -12.63
N ILE A 20 -4.78 -9.86 -11.48
CA ILE A 20 -5.53 -10.74 -10.57
C ILE A 20 -6.84 -10.06 -10.14
N GLU A 21 -6.79 -8.78 -9.75
CA GLU A 21 -7.99 -8.06 -9.32
C GLU A 21 -9.01 -7.83 -10.45
N LYS A 22 -8.58 -7.72 -11.71
CA LYS A 22 -9.51 -7.63 -12.85
C LYS A 22 -10.26 -8.94 -13.10
N LEU A 23 -9.63 -10.07 -12.82
CA LEU A 23 -10.20 -11.40 -13.09
C LEU A 23 -11.07 -11.88 -11.92
N GLU A 24 -10.64 -11.61 -10.68
CA GLU A 24 -11.20 -12.28 -9.49
C GLU A 24 -11.52 -11.30 -8.34
N GLY A 25 -11.25 -10.00 -8.53
CA GLY A 25 -11.29 -9.01 -7.46
C GLY A 25 -12.19 -7.80 -7.76
N LYS A 26 -12.01 -6.76 -6.94
CA LYS A 26 -12.76 -5.49 -7.05
C LYS A 26 -11.89 -4.26 -6.79
N HIS A 27 -10.60 -4.48 -6.57
CA HIS A 27 -9.67 -3.40 -6.29
C HIS A 27 -8.91 -3.00 -7.56
N SER A 28 -8.51 -1.74 -7.64
CA SER A 28 -7.56 -1.30 -8.64
C SER A 28 -6.20 -1.21 -7.97
N VAL A 29 -5.17 -1.72 -8.64
CA VAL A 29 -3.79 -1.66 -8.16
C VAL A 29 -2.96 -0.92 -9.19
N SER A 30 -2.15 0.05 -8.74
CA SER A 30 -1.34 0.85 -9.65
C SER A 30 -0.07 1.34 -8.97
N PRO A 31 1.05 1.45 -9.71
CA PRO A 31 2.23 2.13 -9.22
C PRO A 31 2.00 3.65 -9.22
N THR A 32 2.41 4.31 -8.13
CA THR A 32 2.34 5.77 -7.96
C THR A 32 3.00 6.52 -9.12
N ARG A 33 4.16 6.05 -9.59
CA ARG A 33 4.92 6.68 -10.68
C ARG A 33 4.13 6.82 -12.00
N ARG A 34 3.21 5.88 -12.29
CA ARG A 34 2.36 5.96 -13.51
C ARG A 34 1.16 6.89 -13.33
N ILE A 35 0.61 6.98 -12.13
CA ILE A 35 -0.61 7.76 -11.87
C ILE A 35 -0.29 9.22 -11.54
N PHE A 36 0.81 9.50 -10.84
CA PHE A 36 1.08 10.81 -10.24
C PHE A 36 2.36 11.51 -10.73
N LYS A 37 3.02 10.91 -11.74
CA LYS A 37 4.35 11.23 -12.26
C LYS A 37 5.50 10.68 -11.38
N PRO A 38 6.64 10.28 -11.98
CA PRO A 38 7.82 9.84 -11.23
C PRO A 38 8.40 10.94 -10.32
N GLY A 39 9.01 10.56 -9.19
CA GLY A 39 9.73 11.48 -8.30
C GLY A 39 8.85 12.48 -7.54
N ILE A 40 7.54 12.23 -7.47
CA ILE A 40 6.62 13.08 -6.71
C ILE A 40 6.89 12.95 -5.21
N LYS A 41 7.21 14.07 -4.55
CA LYS A 41 7.45 14.08 -3.10
C LYS A 41 6.18 13.78 -2.30
N ASP A 42 6.34 13.13 -1.15
CA ASP A 42 5.25 12.75 -0.23
C ASP A 42 4.26 13.87 0.13
N PRO A 43 4.69 15.12 0.42
CA PRO A 43 3.78 16.25 0.65
C PRO A 43 2.79 16.51 -0.49
N ASN A 44 3.16 16.17 -1.72
CA ASN A 44 2.33 16.33 -2.92
C ASN A 44 1.61 15.03 -3.31
N LEU A 45 2.19 13.87 -3.01
CA LEU A 45 1.63 12.55 -3.31
C LEU A 45 0.46 12.19 -2.39
N ILE A 46 0.64 12.34 -1.07
CA ILE A 46 -0.33 11.93 -0.05
C ILE A 46 -1.71 12.59 -0.25
N PRO A 47 -1.81 13.91 -0.51
CA PRO A 47 -3.10 14.53 -0.81
C PRO A 47 -3.78 13.99 -2.08
N LYS A 48 -3.01 13.61 -3.09
CA LYS A 48 -3.55 13.03 -4.34
C LYS A 48 -4.11 11.63 -4.11
N ILE A 49 -3.42 10.81 -3.31
CA ILE A 49 -3.92 9.50 -2.88
C ILE A 49 -5.21 9.66 -2.07
N SER A 50 -5.26 10.63 -1.16
CA SER A 50 -6.44 10.95 -0.35
C SER A 50 -7.67 11.30 -1.19
N LYS A 51 -7.51 12.14 -2.23
CA LYS A 51 -8.60 12.50 -3.16
C LYS A 51 -9.22 11.28 -3.85
N LYS A 52 -8.43 10.24 -4.09
CA LYS A 52 -8.86 8.96 -4.67
C LYS A 52 -9.32 7.95 -3.63
N LYS A 53 -9.41 8.37 -2.35
CA LYS A 53 -9.65 7.51 -1.19
C LYS A 53 -8.70 6.29 -1.18
N GLY A 54 -7.50 6.44 -1.70
CA GLY A 54 -6.58 5.34 -1.91
C GLY A 54 -5.91 4.83 -0.65
N VAL A 55 -5.30 3.65 -0.79
CA VAL A 55 -4.40 3.05 0.20
C VAL A 55 -2.99 3.07 -0.38
N LEU A 56 -2.01 3.53 0.41
CA LEU A 56 -0.60 3.47 0.02
C LEU A 56 -0.02 2.10 0.43
N VAL A 57 0.80 1.53 -0.44
CA VAL A 57 1.59 0.32 -0.17
C VAL A 57 3.05 0.69 -0.36
N THR A 58 3.86 0.51 0.68
CA THR A 58 5.24 1.04 0.72
C THR A 58 6.21 0.07 1.37
N PHE A 59 7.50 0.19 1.04
CA PHE A 59 8.60 -0.46 1.76
C PHE A 59 9.37 0.48 2.68
N ASP A 60 9.23 1.80 2.48
CA ASP A 60 9.98 2.76 3.26
C ASP A 60 9.28 3.10 4.58
N ARG A 61 9.62 2.33 5.60
CA ARG A 61 9.15 2.56 6.97
C ARG A 61 9.68 3.84 7.59
N LYS A 62 10.88 4.29 7.19
CA LYS A 62 11.49 5.48 7.77
C LYS A 62 10.75 6.70 7.25
N ALA A 63 10.49 6.75 5.95
CA ALA A 63 9.61 7.76 5.35
C ALA A 63 8.21 7.74 5.98
N LEU A 64 7.63 6.54 6.23
CA LEU A 64 6.30 6.47 6.84
C LEU A 64 6.23 7.10 8.24
N LYS A 65 7.24 6.86 9.09
CA LYS A 65 7.30 7.50 10.42
C LYS A 65 7.44 9.01 10.30
N ALA A 66 8.27 9.50 9.38
CA ALA A 66 8.47 10.92 9.14
C ALA A 66 7.17 11.61 8.67
N HIS A 67 6.35 10.91 7.89
CA HIS A 67 5.13 11.47 7.28
C HIS A 67 3.82 11.05 7.98
N ILE A 68 3.87 10.43 9.15
CA ILE A 68 2.68 9.90 9.83
C ILE A 68 1.63 10.99 10.14
N LYS A 69 2.06 12.19 10.53
CA LYS A 69 1.16 13.34 10.77
C LYS A 69 0.42 13.75 9.50
N LEU A 70 1.12 13.74 8.37
CA LEU A 70 0.56 14.10 7.07
C LEU A 70 -0.43 13.04 6.58
N LEU A 71 -0.08 11.76 6.70
CA LEU A 71 -0.96 10.63 6.40
C LEU A 71 -2.24 10.67 7.24
N LYS A 72 -2.12 10.95 8.55
CA LYS A 72 -3.25 11.15 9.47
C LYS A 72 -4.14 12.31 9.03
N ARG A 73 -3.56 13.48 8.76
CA ARG A 73 -4.28 14.68 8.30
C ARG A 73 -5.08 14.42 7.04
N HIS A 74 -4.53 13.66 6.09
CA HIS A 74 -5.18 13.36 4.81
C HIS A 74 -5.96 12.03 4.81
N LYS A 75 -6.11 11.36 5.95
CA LYS A 75 -6.82 10.08 6.08
C LYS A 75 -6.36 9.01 5.07
N VAL A 76 -5.06 8.96 4.79
CA VAL A 76 -4.46 7.95 3.91
C VAL A 76 -4.00 6.77 4.76
N SER A 77 -4.59 5.60 4.49
CA SER A 77 -4.19 4.34 5.11
C SER A 77 -2.98 3.74 4.41
N VAL A 78 -2.16 2.99 5.16
CA VAL A 78 -0.90 2.45 4.63
C VAL A 78 -0.64 1.02 5.05
N PHE A 79 -0.15 0.21 4.10
CA PHE A 79 0.49 -1.08 4.36
C PHE A 79 1.99 -0.96 4.08
N ALA A 80 2.81 -1.05 5.13
CA ALA A 80 4.25 -0.97 5.07
C ALA A 80 4.89 -2.37 5.16
N LEU A 81 5.43 -2.90 4.05
CA LEU A 81 6.04 -4.23 4.06
C LEU A 81 7.45 -4.20 4.69
N SER A 82 7.75 -5.23 5.49
CA SER A 82 9.11 -5.62 5.88
C SER A 82 9.49 -6.76 4.99
N PHE A 83 10.66 -6.63 4.41
CA PHE A 83 11.40 -7.79 4.00
C PHE A 83 12.42 -8.11 5.08
N GLY A 84 12.57 -9.40 5.38
CA GLY A 84 13.71 -9.91 6.14
C GLY A 84 14.87 -10.31 5.23
N SER A 85 14.79 -9.93 3.94
CA SER A 85 15.65 -10.43 2.87
C SER A 85 15.77 -9.41 1.75
N GLU A 86 16.96 -9.36 1.16
CA GLU A 86 17.21 -8.56 -0.04
C GLU A 86 16.78 -9.26 -1.33
N LYS A 87 16.57 -10.59 -1.28
CA LYS A 87 16.18 -11.37 -2.47
C LYS A 87 14.81 -10.94 -2.97
N TYR A 88 14.77 -10.51 -4.22
CA TYR A 88 13.56 -9.98 -4.84
C TYR A 88 12.43 -11.01 -4.90
N SER A 89 12.74 -12.28 -5.15
CA SER A 89 11.78 -13.38 -5.16
C SER A 89 11.04 -13.53 -3.82
N GLU A 90 11.75 -13.36 -2.71
CA GLU A 90 11.15 -13.41 -1.37
C GLU A 90 10.28 -12.17 -1.11
N LYS A 91 10.66 -11.00 -1.66
CA LYS A 91 9.84 -9.79 -1.62
C LYS A 91 8.50 -10.00 -2.34
N VAL A 92 8.55 -10.55 -3.56
CA VAL A 92 7.36 -10.91 -4.34
C VAL A 92 6.51 -11.95 -3.62
N HIS A 93 7.13 -13.00 -3.09
CA HIS A 93 6.42 -14.05 -2.36
C HIS A 93 5.63 -13.49 -1.16
N LEU A 94 6.26 -12.61 -0.37
CA LEU A 94 5.57 -11.97 0.77
C LEU A 94 4.35 -11.16 0.32
N ILE A 95 4.48 -10.38 -0.77
CA ILE A 95 3.39 -9.55 -1.30
C ILE A 95 2.21 -10.44 -1.69
N LEU A 96 2.47 -11.47 -2.50
CA LEU A 96 1.42 -12.39 -2.96
C LEU A 96 0.75 -13.11 -1.79
N LYS A 97 1.55 -13.67 -0.87
CA LYS A 97 1.06 -14.35 0.33
C LYS A 97 0.18 -13.44 1.20
N SER A 98 0.56 -12.17 1.32
CA SER A 98 -0.13 -11.21 2.19
C SER A 98 -1.31 -10.51 1.51
N TRP A 99 -1.43 -10.60 0.18
CA TRP A 99 -2.39 -9.81 -0.59
C TRP A 99 -3.83 -10.03 -0.14
N LYS A 100 -4.23 -11.30 0.06
CA LYS A 100 -5.54 -11.66 0.59
C LYS A 100 -5.82 -10.99 1.94
N LEU A 101 -4.89 -11.07 2.88
CA LEU A 101 -5.02 -10.47 4.22
C LEU A 101 -5.10 -8.94 4.16
N ILE A 102 -4.33 -8.31 3.26
CA ILE A 102 -4.39 -6.85 3.04
C ILE A 102 -5.80 -6.45 2.60
N LYS A 103 -6.38 -7.16 1.63
CA LYS A 103 -7.74 -6.90 1.14
C LYS A 103 -8.78 -7.05 2.24
N GLU A 104 -8.74 -8.15 2.99
CA GLU A 104 -9.66 -8.39 4.11
C GLU A 104 -9.61 -7.26 5.15
N LYS A 105 -8.42 -6.74 5.46
CA LYS A 105 -8.29 -5.60 6.38
C LYS A 105 -8.83 -4.30 5.81
N VAL A 106 -8.63 -4.04 4.52
CA VAL A 106 -9.23 -2.87 3.87
C VAL A 106 -10.75 -2.96 3.94
N GLU A 107 -11.33 -4.10 3.56
CA GLU A 107 -12.79 -4.28 3.58
C GLU A 107 -13.38 -4.11 4.98
N LEU A 108 -12.74 -4.68 6.00
CA LEU A 108 -13.12 -4.49 7.39
C LEU A 108 -13.17 -3.00 7.77
N HIS A 109 -12.11 -2.25 7.48
CA HIS A 109 -12.01 -0.83 7.82
C HIS A 109 -12.97 0.05 7.02
N GLU A 110 -13.24 -0.29 5.75
CA GLU A 110 -14.26 0.40 4.96
C GLU A 110 -15.65 0.22 5.57
N ASN A 111 -16.00 -1.00 5.98
CA ASN A 111 -17.28 -1.29 6.62
C ASN A 111 -17.44 -0.54 7.95
N LEU A 112 -16.36 -0.43 8.72
CA LEU A 112 -16.33 0.30 9.99
C LEU A 112 -16.18 1.83 9.82
N LYS A 113 -15.96 2.32 8.59
CA LYS A 113 -15.62 3.73 8.27
C LYS A 113 -14.43 4.25 9.08
N GLN A 114 -13.47 3.38 9.40
CA GLN A 114 -12.30 3.69 10.20
C GLN A 114 -11.11 4.00 9.30
N ARG A 115 -10.75 5.28 9.18
CA ARG A 115 -9.57 5.73 8.44
C ARG A 115 -8.87 6.91 9.14
N PRO A 116 -7.53 6.99 9.07
CA PRO A 116 -6.63 6.01 8.45
C PRO A 116 -6.29 4.85 9.38
N TYR A 117 -5.78 3.77 8.79
CA TYR A 117 -5.19 2.62 9.47
C TYR A 117 -3.80 2.35 8.92
N PHE A 118 -2.91 1.86 9.79
CA PHE A 118 -1.52 1.62 9.45
C PHE A 118 -1.17 0.18 9.80
N TYR A 119 -0.70 -0.59 8.82
CA TYR A 119 -0.29 -1.97 9.02
C TYR A 119 1.16 -2.17 8.63
N LYS A 120 1.86 -2.93 9.46
CA LYS A 120 3.12 -3.57 9.15
C LYS A 120 2.83 -4.94 8.55
N VAL A 121 3.32 -5.20 7.34
CA VAL A 121 3.25 -6.52 6.69
C VAL A 121 4.63 -7.19 6.81
N SER A 122 4.69 -8.46 7.19
CA SER A 122 5.93 -9.23 7.27
C SER A 122 5.66 -10.72 7.12
N ASN A 123 6.71 -11.55 7.09
CA ASN A 123 6.56 -13.02 7.07
C ASN A 123 5.72 -13.56 8.23
N ASN A 124 5.68 -12.85 9.37
CA ASN A 124 4.88 -13.19 10.54
C ASN A 124 3.41 -12.68 10.45
N GLY A 125 3.00 -12.18 9.28
CA GLY A 125 1.65 -11.65 9.05
C GLY A 125 1.54 -10.13 9.17
N LEU A 126 0.29 -9.67 9.36
CA LEU A 126 -0.09 -8.26 9.48
C LEU A 126 -0.16 -7.85 10.95
N LYS A 127 0.56 -6.78 11.31
CA LYS A 127 0.51 -6.16 12.64
C LYS A 127 0.12 -4.70 12.52
N GLU A 128 -0.91 -4.28 13.24
CA GLU A 128 -1.32 -2.88 13.27
C GLU A 128 -0.27 -2.00 13.95
N TRP A 129 -0.03 -0.82 13.38
CA TRP A 129 0.78 0.24 13.98
C TRP A 129 -0.14 1.18 14.74
N LYS A 130 -0.12 1.06 16.07
CA LYS A 130 -0.78 1.99 17.00
C LYS A 130 0.01 3.29 17.09
#